data_AF-A0A8D9FDN9-F1
#
_entry.id   AF-A0A8D9FDN9-F1
#
_cell.length_a   1.000
_cell.length_b   1.000
_cell.length_c   1.000
_cell.angle_alpha   90.00
_cell.angle_beta   90.00
_cell.angle_gamma   90.00
#
_symmetry.space_group_name_H-M   'P 1'
#
loop_
_entity.id
_entity.type
_entity.pdbx_description
1 polymer ?
#
loop_
_entity_poly.entity_id
_entity_poly.type
_entity_poly.pdbx_seq_one_letter_code
_entity_poly.pdbx_strand_id
1 'polypeptide(L)'
;YPSHFQVFFRWKIIDFVFRDNRQRENLVRSNKFIPGNNLPLGIAIWRNKIFVTFPKWKTGIPVTLASFNMDDPRESPILAPYPNWSYFDDSNCNSMISVFRLSVDKCNRLWVMDTGVTDIITSIQQLCPPKILVFDLTTNTLIRRYILPTAQVFEGSLFSNIATELVEDCDHAFAYVNDVFRYGLIVYDFFKNTSYRLTHPYMYPEPLQSTYILDNLKFRWVDGIFGMAISPELTYKQKRHPYEYYHYNVHHYNGTSVDKTIRDDQRYLYFHSMSSNRHYYISTTDLRNSSRYVNSSDIDEYFHYLGSRHRNTQASASAINSNGVLFYNLVTKHSVGCWNTRTKVYLPQTQDIVQTNRDILNFPNDLKIDQQDNIWVLSNKLHQYLYGFLDFNVYNYRILVASSNDIVRNTKCDPYVNLNDYLYNLQISSRQCPNNEL
;
A
#
# COMPACT_ATOMS: atom_id res chain seq x y z
N TYR A 1 -16.64 -20.59 12.22
CA TYR A 1 -15.39 -20.82 11.46
C TYR A 1 -14.47 -19.65 11.73
N PRO A 2 -13.22 -19.85 12.19
CA PRO A 2 -12.28 -18.75 12.21
C PRO A 2 -12.13 -18.24 10.77
N SER A 3 -12.46 -16.96 10.56
CA SER A 3 -12.37 -16.31 9.25
C SER A 3 -10.90 -16.16 8.89
N HIS A 4 -10.46 -16.91 7.89
CA HIS A 4 -9.10 -16.86 7.36
C HIS A 4 -9.14 -16.39 5.91
N PHE A 5 -8.03 -15.82 5.45
CA PHE A 5 -7.76 -15.58 4.04
C PHE A 5 -7.94 -16.86 3.24
N GLN A 6 -8.80 -16.76 2.23
CA GLN A 6 -8.91 -17.74 1.16
C GLN A 6 -7.88 -17.40 0.07
N VAL A 7 -7.18 -18.41 -0.44
CA VAL A 7 -6.41 -18.27 -1.67
C VAL A 7 -7.39 -18.20 -2.83
N PHE A 8 -7.53 -17.03 -3.44
CA PHE A 8 -8.48 -16.80 -4.53
C PHE A 8 -7.87 -17.17 -5.89
N PHE A 9 -6.62 -16.73 -6.13
CA PHE A 9 -5.84 -17.13 -7.30
C PHE A 9 -4.40 -17.40 -6.93
N ARG A 10 -3.72 -18.26 -7.70
CA ARG A 10 -2.30 -18.55 -7.51
C ARG A 10 -1.62 -18.90 -8.82
N TRP A 11 -0.33 -18.59 -8.92
CA TRP A 11 0.48 -18.86 -10.11
C TRP A 11 1.85 -19.41 -9.72
N LYS A 12 2.33 -20.39 -10.49
CA LYS A 12 3.73 -20.82 -10.45
C LYS A 12 4.60 -19.88 -11.28
N ILE A 13 4.10 -19.55 -12.47
CA ILE A 13 4.68 -18.65 -13.45
C ILE A 13 3.57 -17.82 -14.09
N ILE A 14 3.91 -16.63 -14.54
CA ILE A 14 2.96 -15.71 -15.17
C ILE A 14 3.02 -15.89 -16.69
N ASP A 15 1.86 -15.83 -17.33
CA ASP A 15 1.74 -15.74 -18.78
C ASP A 15 0.65 -14.72 -19.16
N PHE A 16 0.73 -14.24 -20.40
CA PHE A 16 -0.11 -13.15 -20.90
C PHE A 16 -0.91 -13.57 -22.13
N VAL A 17 -2.00 -12.83 -22.38
CA VAL A 17 -2.73 -12.92 -23.66
C VAL A 17 -1.95 -12.15 -24.73
N PHE A 18 -1.40 -12.88 -25.69
CA PHE A 18 -0.74 -12.33 -26.88
C PHE A 18 -1.74 -12.15 -28.02
N ARG A 19 -1.40 -11.29 -28.99
CA ARG A 19 -2.19 -11.10 -30.22
C ARG A 19 -2.29 -12.38 -31.03
N ASP A 20 -1.19 -13.12 -31.09
CA ASP A 20 -1.05 -14.41 -31.74
C ASP A 20 0.19 -15.16 -31.19
N ASN A 21 0.35 -16.42 -31.58
CA ASN A 21 1.49 -17.24 -31.17
C ASN A 21 2.83 -16.69 -31.68
N ARG A 22 2.84 -16.02 -32.84
CA ARG A 22 4.06 -15.46 -33.44
C ARG A 22 4.60 -14.31 -32.60
N GLN A 23 3.73 -13.45 -32.06
CA GLN A 23 4.13 -12.39 -31.14
C GLN A 23 4.80 -12.97 -29.91
N ARG A 24 4.22 -14.01 -29.29
CA ARG A 24 4.80 -14.67 -28.12
C ARG A 24 6.16 -15.26 -28.45
N GLU A 25 6.27 -16.05 -29.52
CA GLU A 25 7.53 -16.65 -29.95
C GLU A 25 8.61 -15.61 -30.24
N ASN A 26 8.27 -14.52 -30.91
CA ASN A 26 9.21 -13.44 -31.19
C ASN A 26 9.69 -12.75 -29.91
N LEU A 27 8.79 -12.48 -28.95
CA LEU A 27 9.18 -11.88 -27.67
C LEU A 27 10.06 -12.82 -26.83
N VAL A 28 9.79 -14.13 -26.85
CA VAL A 28 10.65 -15.13 -26.19
C VAL A 28 12.01 -15.20 -26.88
N ARG A 29 12.06 -15.34 -28.21
CA ARG A 29 13.32 -15.41 -28.98
C ARG A 29 14.18 -14.16 -28.83
N SER A 30 13.55 -12.99 -28.70
CA SER A 30 14.24 -11.70 -28.52
C SER A 30 14.52 -11.36 -27.04
N ASN A 31 14.25 -12.26 -26.10
CA ASN A 31 14.37 -12.04 -24.65
C ASN A 31 13.54 -10.85 -24.12
N LYS A 32 12.55 -10.37 -24.89
CA LYS A 32 11.58 -9.36 -24.46
C LYS A 32 10.45 -9.95 -23.61
N PHE A 33 10.29 -11.27 -23.62
CA PHE A 33 9.47 -12.01 -22.67
C PHE A 33 10.23 -13.19 -22.08
N ILE A 34 10.53 -13.11 -20.78
CA ILE A 34 11.14 -14.18 -19.99
C ILE A 34 10.13 -14.51 -18.89
N PRO A 35 9.35 -15.60 -19.00
CA PRO A 35 8.27 -15.90 -18.08
C PRO A 35 8.66 -15.83 -16.58
N GLY A 36 9.85 -16.32 -16.23
CA GLY A 36 10.37 -16.30 -14.85
C GLY A 36 10.72 -14.92 -14.29
N ASN A 37 10.79 -13.88 -15.12
CA ASN A 37 11.08 -12.51 -14.70
C ASN A 37 9.82 -11.69 -14.40
N ASN A 38 8.63 -12.22 -14.68
CA ASN A 38 7.38 -11.48 -14.54
C ASN A 38 6.78 -11.67 -13.14
N LEU A 39 7.30 -10.93 -12.16
CA LEU A 39 6.81 -10.95 -10.79
C LEU A 39 5.66 -9.95 -10.58
N PRO A 40 4.46 -10.39 -10.15
CA PRO A 40 3.38 -9.50 -9.70
C PRO A 40 3.80 -8.65 -8.49
N LEU A 41 3.62 -7.33 -8.56
CA LEU A 41 3.97 -6.44 -7.46
C LEU A 41 2.76 -5.72 -6.85
N GLY A 42 1.81 -5.24 -7.63
CA GLY A 42 0.64 -4.51 -7.15
C GLY A 42 -0.66 -5.10 -7.68
N ILE A 43 -1.74 -4.92 -6.92
CA ILE A 43 -3.10 -5.27 -7.34
C ILE A 43 -4.05 -4.09 -7.18
N ALA A 44 -5.12 -4.10 -7.97
CA ALA A 44 -6.29 -3.28 -7.73
C ALA A 44 -7.56 -4.03 -8.13
N ILE A 45 -8.64 -3.76 -7.41
CA ILE A 45 -9.90 -4.50 -7.51
C ILE A 45 -10.98 -3.52 -7.97
N TRP A 46 -11.72 -3.89 -9.01
CA TRP A 46 -12.88 -3.14 -9.47
C TRP A 46 -13.94 -4.08 -10.01
N ARG A 47 -15.10 -4.15 -9.34
CA ARG A 47 -16.21 -5.06 -9.68
C ARG A 47 -15.72 -6.50 -9.77
N ASN A 48 -15.76 -7.13 -10.96
CA ASN A 48 -15.24 -8.47 -11.21
C ASN A 48 -13.91 -8.45 -12.00
N LYS A 49 -13.20 -7.32 -12.06
CA LYS A 49 -11.86 -7.23 -12.67
C LYS A 49 -10.78 -7.06 -11.61
N ILE A 50 -9.70 -7.82 -11.75
CA ILE A 50 -8.46 -7.66 -10.99
C ILE A 50 -7.40 -7.11 -11.94
N PHE A 51 -6.73 -6.04 -11.51
CA PHE A 51 -5.54 -5.49 -12.16
C PHE A 51 -4.29 -5.96 -11.44
N VAL A 52 -3.23 -6.24 -12.20
CA VAL A 52 -1.95 -6.71 -11.67
C VAL A 52 -0.81 -5.96 -12.35
N THR A 53 0.17 -5.51 -11.57
CA THR A 53 1.35 -4.80 -12.07
C THR A 53 2.58 -5.70 -12.11
N PHE A 54 3.43 -5.46 -13.11
CA PHE A 54 4.70 -6.13 -13.34
C PHE A 54 5.78 -5.09 -13.60
N PRO A 55 6.32 -4.46 -12.55
CA PRO A 55 7.38 -3.49 -12.71
C PRO A 55 8.65 -4.12 -13.29
N LYS A 56 9.37 -3.35 -14.09
CA LYS A 56 10.51 -3.80 -14.88
C LYS A 56 11.80 -3.92 -14.05
N TRP A 57 11.81 -4.85 -13.10
CA TRP A 57 12.97 -5.14 -12.25
C TRP A 57 14.12 -5.83 -13.00
N LYS A 58 13.77 -6.68 -13.97
CA LYS A 58 14.67 -7.43 -14.86
C LYS A 58 14.19 -7.25 -16.30
N THR A 59 15.03 -7.61 -17.26
CA THR A 59 14.63 -7.73 -18.67
C THR A 59 13.56 -8.81 -18.87
N GLY A 60 12.88 -8.79 -20.01
CA GLY A 60 11.90 -9.82 -20.36
C GLY A 60 10.51 -9.64 -19.76
N ILE A 61 10.13 -8.40 -19.43
CA ILE A 61 8.81 -8.06 -18.89
C ILE A 61 8.07 -7.22 -19.96
N PRO A 62 7.25 -7.85 -20.83
CA PRO A 62 6.64 -7.17 -21.97
C PRO A 62 5.41 -6.33 -21.59
N VAL A 63 4.77 -6.64 -20.46
CA VAL A 63 3.50 -6.06 -20.03
C VAL A 63 3.65 -5.65 -18.58
N THR A 64 3.60 -4.34 -18.30
CA THR A 64 3.76 -3.84 -16.94
C THR A 64 2.44 -3.66 -16.17
N LEU A 65 1.32 -3.67 -16.89
CA LEU A 65 -0.03 -3.60 -16.30
C LEU A 65 -0.95 -4.54 -17.08
N ALA A 66 -1.55 -5.49 -16.37
CA ALA A 66 -2.48 -6.46 -16.94
C ALA A 66 -3.75 -6.56 -16.09
N SER A 67 -4.76 -7.21 -16.62
CA SER A 67 -6.00 -7.51 -15.90
C SER A 67 -6.59 -8.86 -16.30
N PHE A 68 -7.45 -9.39 -15.45
CA PHE A 68 -8.24 -10.60 -15.72
C PHE A 68 -9.57 -10.54 -14.96
N ASN A 69 -10.50 -11.43 -15.33
CA ASN A 69 -11.82 -11.51 -14.70
C ASN A 69 -11.77 -12.43 -13.46
N MET A 70 -12.37 -12.00 -12.35
CA MET A 70 -12.53 -12.78 -11.12
C MET A 70 -13.36 -14.05 -11.30
N ASP A 71 -14.23 -14.08 -12.32
CA ASP A 71 -15.08 -15.22 -12.63
C ASP A 71 -14.33 -16.28 -13.48
N ASP A 72 -13.03 -16.10 -13.73
CA ASP A 72 -12.22 -17.09 -14.45
C ASP A 72 -12.16 -18.40 -13.65
N PRO A 73 -12.58 -19.55 -14.22
CA PRO A 73 -12.61 -20.82 -13.50
C PRO A 73 -11.22 -21.41 -13.26
N ARG A 74 -10.18 -20.86 -13.90
CA ARG A 74 -8.80 -21.33 -13.73
C ARG A 74 -8.24 -20.77 -12.43
N GLU A 75 -7.52 -21.63 -11.73
CA GLU A 75 -6.75 -21.21 -10.56
C GLU A 75 -5.60 -20.24 -10.90
N SER A 76 -5.05 -20.35 -12.11
CA SER A 76 -4.03 -19.47 -12.67
C SER A 76 -4.54 -18.80 -13.96
N PRO A 77 -5.35 -17.73 -13.87
CA PRO A 77 -5.82 -17.00 -15.04
C PRO A 77 -4.67 -16.45 -15.89
N ILE A 78 -4.83 -16.46 -17.21
CA ILE A 78 -3.91 -15.79 -18.14
C ILE A 78 -4.27 -14.31 -18.18
N LEU A 79 -3.28 -13.42 -18.04
CA LEU A 79 -3.55 -12.00 -17.87
C LEU A 79 -3.57 -11.25 -19.20
N ALA A 80 -4.58 -10.42 -19.42
CA ALA A 80 -4.69 -9.57 -20.60
C ALA A 80 -3.97 -8.22 -20.35
N PRO A 81 -3.09 -7.76 -21.27
CA PRO A 81 -2.50 -6.42 -21.17
C PRO A 81 -3.58 -5.35 -21.09
N TYR A 82 -3.44 -4.41 -20.15
CA TYR A 82 -4.46 -3.38 -19.93
C TYR A 82 -3.97 -1.99 -20.38
N PRO A 83 -4.80 -1.18 -21.07
CA PRO A 83 -6.09 -1.58 -21.63
C PRO A 83 -5.93 -2.50 -22.84
N ASN A 84 -4.79 -2.44 -23.54
CA ASN A 84 -4.41 -3.33 -24.62
C ASN A 84 -2.92 -3.17 -24.98
N TRP A 85 -2.41 -3.96 -25.92
CA TRP A 85 -1.01 -3.98 -26.35
C TRP A 85 -0.43 -2.64 -26.85
N SER A 86 -1.25 -1.65 -27.25
CA SER A 86 -0.75 -0.36 -27.75
C SER A 86 -0.09 0.50 -26.67
N TYR A 87 -0.22 0.13 -25.39
CA TYR A 87 0.34 0.85 -24.25
C TYR A 87 1.70 0.30 -23.80
N PHE A 88 2.28 -0.66 -24.53
CA PHE A 88 3.54 -1.32 -24.16
C PHE A 88 4.57 -1.19 -25.30
N ASP A 89 5.21 -0.03 -25.35
CA ASP A 89 6.32 0.28 -26.24
C ASP A 89 7.34 1.14 -25.48
N ASP A 90 8.48 0.55 -25.14
CA ASP A 90 9.53 1.19 -24.34
C ASP A 90 10.25 2.33 -25.06
N SER A 91 10.10 2.43 -26.38
CA SER A 91 10.68 3.52 -27.16
C SER A 91 9.81 4.80 -27.14
N ASN A 92 8.60 4.71 -26.59
CA ASN A 92 7.62 5.78 -26.62
C ASN A 92 7.15 6.13 -25.21
N CYS A 93 7.50 7.32 -24.73
CA CYS A 93 7.07 7.78 -23.39
C CYS A 93 5.57 8.06 -23.25
N ASN A 94 4.80 7.97 -24.35
CA ASN A 94 3.34 7.87 -24.27
C ASN A 94 2.85 6.49 -23.82
N SER A 95 3.66 5.45 -23.89
CA SER A 95 3.36 4.12 -23.34
C SER A 95 3.59 4.05 -21.83
N MET A 96 3.15 2.95 -21.22
CA MET A 96 3.53 2.58 -19.87
C MET A 96 4.88 1.87 -19.89
N ILE A 97 5.80 2.32 -19.04
CA ILE A 97 7.15 1.75 -18.96
C ILE A 97 7.22 0.74 -17.82
N SER A 98 6.97 1.17 -16.58
CA SER A 98 7.18 0.36 -15.39
C SER A 98 6.21 0.78 -14.29
N VAL A 99 5.05 0.12 -14.25
CA VAL A 99 3.98 0.39 -13.31
C VAL A 99 4.22 -0.37 -12.01
N PHE A 100 4.18 0.35 -10.89
CA PHE A 100 4.45 -0.23 -9.57
C PHE A 100 3.18 -0.53 -8.78
N ARG A 101 2.34 0.48 -8.60
CA ARG A 101 1.11 0.41 -7.79
C ARG A 101 -0.03 1.12 -8.47
N LEU A 102 -1.21 0.73 -8.02
CA LEU A 102 -2.50 1.14 -8.52
C LEU A 102 -3.36 1.64 -7.37
N SER A 103 -4.27 2.55 -7.68
CA SER A 103 -5.40 2.89 -6.81
C SER A 103 -6.68 2.91 -7.64
N VAL A 104 -7.77 2.42 -7.09
CA VAL A 104 -9.11 2.54 -7.68
C VAL A 104 -9.92 3.41 -6.76
N ASP A 105 -10.49 4.49 -7.30
CA ASP A 105 -11.36 5.37 -6.54
C ASP A 105 -12.85 5.01 -6.69
N LYS A 106 -13.70 5.69 -5.92
CA LYS A 106 -15.15 5.50 -5.98
C LYS A 106 -15.79 6.00 -7.27
N CYS A 107 -15.04 6.74 -8.09
CA CYS A 107 -15.49 7.27 -9.38
C CYS A 107 -15.23 6.30 -10.54
N ASN A 108 -14.88 5.04 -10.25
CA ASN A 108 -14.51 4.03 -11.24
C ASN A 108 -13.30 4.44 -12.08
N ARG A 109 -12.31 5.09 -11.46
CA ARG A 109 -11.06 5.43 -12.13
C ARG A 109 -9.91 4.59 -11.60
N LEU A 110 -9.08 4.09 -12.52
CA LEU A 110 -7.81 3.45 -12.18
C LEU A 110 -6.68 4.46 -12.30
N TRP A 111 -6.07 4.74 -11.15
CA TRP A 111 -4.89 5.56 -11.01
C TRP A 111 -3.66 4.68 -11.03
N VAL A 112 -2.73 5.02 -11.91
CA VAL A 112 -1.56 4.20 -12.22
C VAL A 112 -0.32 5.05 -11.99
N MET A 113 0.58 4.57 -11.14
CA MET A 113 1.91 5.16 -11.00
C MET A 113 2.92 4.42 -11.88
N ASP A 114 3.39 5.09 -12.94
CA ASP A 114 4.44 4.61 -13.83
C ASP A 114 5.75 5.35 -13.51
N THR A 115 6.77 4.61 -13.07
CA THR A 115 8.06 5.18 -12.65
C THR A 115 8.91 5.62 -13.82
N GLY A 116 8.69 5.07 -15.02
CA GLY A 116 9.59 5.29 -16.14
C GLY A 116 10.97 4.62 -16.01
N VAL A 117 11.17 3.78 -14.98
CA VAL A 117 12.46 3.14 -14.67
C VAL A 117 12.44 1.66 -15.01
N THR A 118 13.50 1.18 -15.66
CA THR A 118 13.73 -0.24 -15.98
C THR A 118 15.03 -0.77 -15.37
N ASP A 119 15.16 -2.10 -15.38
CA ASP A 119 16.37 -2.84 -14.99
C ASP A 119 16.87 -2.49 -13.58
N ILE A 120 15.91 -2.29 -12.67
CA ILE A 120 16.11 -1.72 -11.32
C ILE A 120 17.12 -2.52 -10.49
N ILE A 121 17.27 -3.83 -10.74
CA ILE A 121 18.21 -4.69 -10.00
C ILE A 121 19.64 -4.58 -10.54
N THR A 122 19.82 -4.42 -11.85
CA THR A 122 21.13 -4.53 -12.50
C THR A 122 21.74 -3.17 -12.78
N SER A 123 21.02 -2.32 -13.49
CA SER A 123 21.44 -0.97 -13.88
C SER A 123 20.17 -0.15 -14.05
N ILE A 124 19.81 0.61 -13.01
CA ILE A 124 18.64 1.50 -13.02
C ILE A 124 18.76 2.42 -14.25
N GLN A 125 17.80 2.31 -15.17
CA GLN A 125 17.71 3.15 -16.35
C GLN A 125 16.40 3.94 -16.33
N GLN A 126 16.50 5.27 -16.31
CA GLN A 126 15.36 6.16 -16.47
C GLN A 126 15.06 6.33 -17.96
N LEU A 127 14.10 5.57 -18.50
CA LEU A 127 13.73 5.65 -19.92
C LEU A 127 12.80 6.83 -20.22
N CYS A 128 11.89 7.12 -19.29
CA CYS A 128 10.90 8.17 -19.46
C CYS A 128 10.66 8.90 -18.13
N PRO A 129 10.19 10.16 -18.13
CA PRO A 129 9.75 10.82 -16.91
C PRO A 129 8.65 10.02 -16.17
N PRO A 130 8.66 9.99 -14.83
CA PRO A 130 7.61 9.35 -14.05
C PRO A 130 6.28 10.08 -14.27
N LYS A 131 5.19 9.31 -14.33
CA LYS A 131 3.87 9.83 -14.68
C LYS A 131 2.74 9.13 -13.93
N ILE A 132 1.71 9.92 -13.63
CA ILE A 132 0.41 9.45 -13.16
C ILE A 132 -0.50 9.31 -14.38
N LEU A 133 -1.06 8.12 -14.58
CA LEU A 133 -2.08 7.87 -15.58
C LEU A 133 -3.42 7.59 -14.89
N VAL A 134 -4.50 8.15 -15.42
CA VAL A 134 -5.86 7.89 -14.91
C VAL A 134 -6.70 7.35 -16.05
N PHE A 135 -7.25 6.17 -15.87
CA PHE A 135 -8.15 5.52 -16.80
C PHE A 135 -9.58 5.51 -16.25
N ASP A 136 -10.55 5.82 -17.08
CA ASP A 136 -11.95 5.49 -16.80
C ASP A 136 -12.13 3.98 -16.98
N LEU A 137 -12.56 3.28 -15.93
CA LEU A 137 -12.73 1.82 -15.94
C LEU A 137 -14.00 1.36 -16.64
N THR A 138 -14.97 2.25 -16.83
CA THR A 138 -16.22 1.93 -17.54
C THR A 138 -15.99 1.86 -19.04
N THR A 139 -15.15 2.75 -19.58
CA THR A 139 -14.80 2.81 -21.01
C THR A 139 -13.43 2.20 -21.33
N ASN A 140 -12.61 1.93 -20.31
CA ASN A 140 -11.19 1.55 -20.42
C ASN A 140 -10.34 2.59 -21.18
N THR A 141 -10.70 3.86 -21.13
CA THR A 141 -9.99 4.95 -21.83
C THR A 141 -9.11 5.76 -20.88
N LEU A 142 -7.95 6.19 -21.37
CA LEU A 142 -7.09 7.13 -20.65
C LEU A 142 -7.75 8.52 -20.62
N ILE A 143 -8.01 9.05 -19.43
CA ILE A 143 -8.62 10.38 -19.23
C ILE A 143 -7.61 11.41 -18.71
N ARG A 144 -6.49 10.98 -18.10
CA ARG A 144 -5.42 11.88 -17.66
C ARG A 144 -4.05 11.24 -17.83
N ARG A 145 -3.11 12.04 -18.34
CA ARG A 145 -1.67 11.79 -18.26
C ARG A 145 -1.02 13.01 -17.61
N TYR A 146 -0.47 12.82 -16.43
CA TYR A 146 0.25 13.86 -15.71
C TYR A 146 1.71 13.44 -15.55
N ILE A 147 2.62 14.15 -16.20
CA ILE A 147 4.06 13.93 -16.06
C ILE A 147 4.51 14.72 -14.83
N LEU A 148 5.21 14.08 -13.90
CA LEU A 148 5.70 14.76 -12.71
C LEU A 148 6.73 15.84 -13.13
N PRO A 149 6.60 17.09 -12.64
CA PRO A 149 7.56 18.14 -12.96
C PRO A 149 8.98 17.76 -12.54
N THR A 150 9.97 18.09 -13.36
CA THR A 150 11.39 17.74 -13.11
C THR A 150 11.90 18.28 -11.77
N ALA A 151 11.43 19.45 -11.34
CA ALA A 151 11.74 20.03 -10.04
C ALA A 151 11.28 19.18 -8.83
N GLN A 152 10.38 18.21 -9.04
CA GLN A 152 9.83 17.33 -8.01
C GLN A 152 10.41 15.91 -8.08
N VAL A 153 11.22 15.62 -9.11
CA VAL A 153 11.83 14.33 -9.40
C VAL A 153 13.34 14.46 -9.24
N PHE A 154 13.84 14.06 -8.07
CA PHE A 154 15.27 14.11 -7.78
C PHE A 154 15.99 12.94 -8.44
N GLU A 155 17.30 13.10 -8.70
CA GLU A 155 18.12 12.02 -9.27
C GLU A 155 18.03 10.77 -8.39
N GLY A 156 17.71 9.62 -8.98
CA GLY A 156 17.54 8.34 -8.27
C GLY A 156 16.22 8.20 -7.50
N SER A 157 15.22 9.05 -7.76
CA SER A 157 13.85 8.85 -7.23
C SER A 157 13.23 7.56 -7.74
N LEU A 158 12.39 6.92 -6.91
CA LEU A 158 11.58 5.79 -7.34
C LEU A 158 10.17 5.92 -6.73
N PHE A 159 9.19 6.20 -7.59
CA PHE A 159 7.81 6.43 -7.18
C PHE A 159 7.02 5.11 -7.15
N SER A 160 6.93 4.47 -5.99
CA SER A 160 6.52 3.06 -5.93
C SER A 160 5.06 2.83 -5.54
N ASN A 161 4.37 3.84 -5.00
CA ASN A 161 3.04 3.72 -4.42
C ASN A 161 2.18 4.94 -4.73
N ILE A 162 0.86 4.73 -4.78
CA ILE A 162 -0.14 5.77 -5.00
C ILE A 162 -1.36 5.49 -4.13
N ALA A 163 -1.80 6.50 -3.39
CA ALA A 163 -3.06 6.52 -2.65
C ALA A 163 -3.93 7.67 -3.15
N THR A 164 -5.24 7.47 -3.21
CA THR A 164 -6.16 8.47 -3.79
C THR A 164 -7.24 8.87 -2.79
N GLU A 165 -7.53 10.15 -2.73
CA GLU A 165 -8.60 10.74 -1.93
C GLU A 165 -9.61 11.44 -2.85
N LEU A 166 -10.91 11.25 -2.57
CA LEU A 166 -11.97 12.13 -3.04
C LEU A 166 -12.36 13.05 -1.88
N VAL A 167 -12.42 14.36 -2.14
CA VAL A 167 -12.70 15.36 -1.11
C VAL A 167 -14.18 15.74 -1.12
N GLU A 168 -14.69 16.06 -2.30
CA GLU A 168 -16.07 16.52 -2.51
C GLU A 168 -16.77 15.63 -3.53
N ASP A 169 -16.19 15.53 -4.71
CA ASP A 169 -16.72 14.77 -5.84
C ASP A 169 -15.57 14.13 -6.66
N CYS A 170 -15.89 13.67 -7.87
CA CYS A 170 -14.94 13.05 -8.76
C CYS A 170 -13.91 14.02 -9.35
N ASP A 171 -14.24 15.30 -9.50
CA ASP A 171 -13.32 16.29 -10.05
C ASP A 171 -12.35 16.80 -8.97
N HIS A 172 -12.79 16.86 -7.72
CA HIS A 172 -12.00 17.25 -6.56
C HIS A 172 -11.29 16.04 -5.91
N ALA A 173 -10.44 15.41 -6.71
CA ALA A 173 -9.64 14.26 -6.31
C ALA A 173 -8.16 14.62 -6.11
N PHE A 174 -7.51 13.94 -5.18
CA PHE A 174 -6.08 14.07 -4.91
C PHE A 174 -5.41 12.70 -4.98
N ALA A 175 -4.15 12.70 -5.45
CA ALA A 175 -3.29 11.53 -5.38
C ALA A 175 -2.02 11.84 -4.57
N TYR A 176 -1.65 10.89 -3.71
CA TYR A 176 -0.44 10.93 -2.90
C TYR A 176 0.51 9.86 -3.41
N VAL A 177 1.67 10.27 -3.92
CA VAL A 177 2.65 9.36 -4.52
C VAL A 177 3.94 9.42 -3.73
N ASN A 178 4.36 8.30 -3.15
CA ASN A 178 5.60 8.26 -2.39
C ASN A 178 6.83 8.24 -3.31
N ASP A 179 7.98 8.59 -2.76
CA ASP A 179 9.28 8.39 -3.36
C ASP A 179 10.15 7.61 -2.36
N VAL A 180 10.36 6.32 -2.65
CA VAL A 180 10.99 5.42 -1.67
C VAL A 180 12.48 5.67 -1.49
N PHE A 181 13.15 6.20 -2.53
CA PHE A 181 14.60 6.37 -2.56
C PHE A 181 15.06 7.80 -2.26
N ARG A 182 14.14 8.78 -2.34
CA ARG A 182 14.39 10.17 -1.92
C ARG A 182 13.40 10.66 -0.86
N TYR A 183 12.75 9.72 -0.18
CA TYR A 183 11.99 9.90 1.06
C TYR A 183 11.00 11.06 1.03
N GLY A 184 10.28 11.20 -0.07
CA GLY A 184 9.35 12.31 -0.28
C GLY A 184 7.95 11.84 -0.63
N LEU A 185 7.04 12.81 -0.67
CA LEU A 185 5.64 12.61 -1.00
C LEU A 185 5.21 13.67 -2.02
N ILE A 186 4.72 13.23 -3.17
CA ILE A 186 4.05 14.09 -4.13
C ILE A 186 2.58 14.18 -3.76
N VAL A 187 2.06 15.40 -3.73
CA VAL A 187 0.63 15.67 -3.65
C VAL A 187 0.20 16.20 -5.00
N TYR A 188 -0.66 15.45 -5.69
CA TYR A 188 -1.23 15.82 -6.98
C TYR A 188 -2.72 16.20 -6.82
N ASP A 189 -3.07 17.40 -7.28
CA ASP A 189 -4.43 17.93 -7.35
C ASP A 189 -4.99 17.69 -8.75
N PHE A 190 -6.01 16.83 -8.86
CA PHE A 190 -6.59 16.44 -10.14
C PHE A 190 -7.33 17.59 -10.83
N PHE A 191 -8.01 18.43 -10.03
CA PHE A 191 -8.81 19.54 -10.53
C PHE A 191 -7.90 20.62 -11.12
N LYS A 192 -6.88 21.03 -10.36
CA LYS A 192 -5.90 22.04 -10.81
C LYS A 192 -4.90 21.49 -11.80
N ASN A 193 -4.78 20.16 -11.87
CA ASN A 193 -3.78 19.45 -12.66
C ASN A 193 -2.35 19.93 -12.35
N THR A 194 -2.05 20.09 -11.06
CA THR A 194 -0.74 20.50 -10.55
C THR A 194 -0.32 19.60 -9.40
N SER A 195 0.97 19.58 -9.10
CA SER A 195 1.51 18.85 -7.95
C SER A 195 2.59 19.64 -7.25
N TYR A 196 2.93 19.21 -6.04
CA TYR A 196 4.10 19.66 -5.30
C TYR A 196 4.69 18.49 -4.51
N ARG A 197 5.95 18.65 -4.11
CA ARG A 197 6.69 17.65 -3.32
C ARG A 197 6.81 18.13 -1.88
N LEU A 198 6.64 17.20 -0.95
CA LEU A 198 6.93 17.34 0.47
C LEU A 198 7.99 16.33 0.90
N THR A 199 8.77 16.69 1.90
CA THR A 199 9.73 15.79 2.55
C THR A 199 9.68 16.06 4.05
N HIS A 200 9.67 15.00 4.86
CA HIS A 200 9.74 15.11 6.31
C HIS A 200 10.61 13.97 6.86
N PRO A 201 11.40 14.15 7.94
CA PRO A 201 12.25 13.09 8.50
C PRO A 201 11.52 11.78 8.84
N TYR A 202 10.21 11.84 9.12
CA TYR A 202 9.38 10.64 9.34
C TYR A 202 9.21 9.74 8.10
N MET A 203 9.59 10.23 6.92
CA MET A 203 9.59 9.45 5.68
C MET A 203 10.89 8.66 5.49
N TYR A 204 11.87 8.82 6.39
CA TYR A 204 13.20 8.23 6.23
C TYR A 204 13.20 6.78 6.77
N PRO A 205 14.05 5.90 6.24
CA PRO A 205 14.26 4.58 6.81
C PRO A 205 14.98 4.68 8.16
N GLU A 206 14.72 3.74 9.07
CA GLU A 206 15.49 3.58 10.29
C GLU A 206 16.63 2.56 10.05
N PRO A 207 17.92 2.96 10.12
CA PRO A 207 19.04 2.08 9.77
C PRO A 207 19.07 0.76 10.56
N LEU A 208 18.59 0.79 11.81
CA LEU A 208 18.53 -0.38 12.69
C LEU A 208 17.42 -1.37 12.29
N GLN A 209 16.44 -0.96 11.49
CA GLN A 209 15.34 -1.79 10.99
C GLN A 209 15.54 -2.24 9.53
N SER A 210 16.65 -1.85 8.91
CA SER A 210 16.96 -2.14 7.50
C SER A 210 17.37 -3.58 7.21
N THR A 211 17.59 -4.40 8.24
CA THR A 211 17.97 -5.81 8.06
C THR A 211 16.74 -6.72 8.07
N TYR A 212 16.59 -7.51 7.01
CA TYR A 212 15.53 -8.48 6.85
C TYR A 212 16.11 -9.88 6.94
N ILE A 213 15.44 -10.75 7.69
CA ILE A 213 15.72 -12.18 7.76
C ILE A 213 14.40 -12.89 7.43
N LEU A 214 14.34 -13.53 6.27
CA LEU A 214 13.12 -14.16 5.75
C LEU A 214 13.49 -15.40 4.93
N ASP A 215 12.89 -16.55 5.25
CA ASP A 215 13.13 -17.83 4.56
C ASP A 215 14.62 -18.15 4.32
N ASN A 216 15.44 -18.02 5.37
CA ASN A 216 16.90 -18.21 5.37
C ASN A 216 17.70 -17.24 4.49
N LEU A 217 17.06 -16.22 3.92
CA LEU A 217 17.73 -15.12 3.24
C LEU A 217 17.94 -13.96 4.22
N LYS A 218 19.13 -13.36 4.16
CA LYS A 218 19.46 -12.12 4.86
C LYS A 218 19.76 -11.04 3.83
N PHE A 219 18.96 -9.98 3.82
CA PHE A 219 19.13 -8.86 2.91
C PHE A 219 18.89 -7.53 3.63
N ARG A 220 19.27 -6.43 2.96
CA ARG A 220 19.10 -5.08 3.50
C ARG A 220 18.30 -4.22 2.53
N TRP A 221 17.24 -3.59 3.02
CA TRP A 221 16.54 -2.52 2.32
C TRP A 221 16.57 -1.26 3.16
N VAL A 222 16.68 -0.12 2.48
CA VAL A 222 16.69 1.21 3.10
C VAL A 222 15.57 2.07 2.49
N ASP A 223 14.48 1.41 2.12
CA ASP A 223 13.32 2.07 1.53
C ASP A 223 12.63 2.92 2.60
N GLY A 224 12.42 4.20 2.28
CA GLY A 224 11.70 5.16 3.12
C GLY A 224 10.19 4.94 3.09
N ILE A 225 9.42 6.04 3.14
CA ILE A 225 7.95 6.05 3.07
C ILE A 225 7.43 5.05 2.03
N PHE A 226 6.61 4.09 2.47
CA PHE A 226 6.25 2.92 1.67
C PHE A 226 4.74 2.62 1.75
N GLY A 227 4.28 2.13 2.90
CA GLY A 227 2.86 1.88 3.14
C GLY A 227 2.14 3.18 3.43
N MET A 228 1.01 3.41 2.76
CA MET A 228 0.18 4.60 2.89
C MET A 228 -1.29 4.18 2.91
N ALA A 229 -2.02 4.58 3.95
CA ALA A 229 -3.43 4.27 4.14
C ALA A 229 -4.20 5.53 4.54
N ILE A 230 -5.28 5.83 3.82
CA ILE A 230 -6.13 6.99 4.11
C ILE A 230 -7.29 6.52 4.99
N SER A 231 -7.60 7.27 6.04
CA SER A 231 -8.76 7.00 6.87
C SER A 231 -10.07 7.02 6.06
N PRO A 232 -11.15 6.40 6.56
CA PRO A 232 -12.44 6.41 5.88
C PRO A 232 -12.95 7.83 5.64
N GLU A 233 -13.90 7.94 4.72
CA GLU A 233 -14.63 9.19 4.55
C GLU A 233 -15.43 9.53 5.79
N LEU A 234 -15.47 10.83 6.11
CA LEU A 234 -16.26 11.34 7.22
C LEU A 234 -17.75 11.17 6.93
N THR A 235 -18.47 10.62 7.90
CA THR A 235 -19.93 10.59 7.87
C THR A 235 -20.50 12.00 7.91
N TYR A 236 -21.75 12.16 7.48
CA TYR A 236 -22.45 13.45 7.53
C TYR A 236 -22.45 14.07 8.94
N LYS A 237 -22.59 13.24 9.99
CA LYS A 237 -22.56 13.69 11.38
C LYS A 237 -21.20 14.28 11.75
N GLN A 238 -20.11 13.60 11.37
CA GLN A 238 -18.74 14.07 11.60
C GLN A 238 -18.45 15.39 10.87
N LYS A 239 -19.00 15.58 9.66
CA LYS A 239 -18.88 16.83 8.90
C LYS A 239 -19.62 18.01 9.54
N ARG A 240 -20.79 17.78 10.18
CA ARG A 240 -21.65 18.85 10.73
C ARG A 240 -21.30 19.28 12.15
N HIS A 241 -20.78 18.38 12.98
CA HIS A 241 -20.54 18.63 14.39
C HIS A 241 -19.06 18.44 14.75
N PRO A 242 -18.15 19.30 14.22
CA PRO A 242 -16.71 19.13 14.37
C PRO A 242 -16.21 19.17 15.83
N TYR A 243 -17.02 19.66 16.79
CA TYR A 243 -16.63 19.87 18.19
C TYR A 243 -17.47 19.12 19.25
N GLU A 244 -18.54 18.40 18.88
CA GLU A 244 -19.50 17.87 19.88
C GLU A 244 -19.22 16.44 20.37
N TYR A 245 -18.36 15.66 19.68
CA TYR A 245 -18.05 14.28 20.10
C TYR A 245 -16.99 14.18 21.24
N TYR A 246 -16.48 15.31 21.74
CA TYR A 246 -15.37 15.34 22.70
C TYR A 246 -15.76 15.14 24.19
N HIS A 247 -17.06 15.08 24.53
CA HIS A 247 -17.49 15.17 25.94
C HIS A 247 -17.94 13.88 26.64
N TYR A 248 -17.93 12.72 25.98
CA TYR A 248 -18.25 11.47 26.66
C TYR A 248 -17.00 10.62 26.86
N ASN A 249 -16.54 10.59 28.13
CA ASN A 249 -15.51 9.73 28.71
C ASN A 249 -14.06 10.27 28.72
N VAL A 250 -13.82 11.33 29.51
CA VAL A 250 -12.48 11.58 30.05
C VAL A 250 -12.55 11.65 31.57
N HIS A 251 -12.61 10.48 32.22
CA HIS A 251 -12.12 10.38 33.58
C HIS A 251 -10.59 10.43 33.53
N HIS A 252 -10.02 11.41 34.23
CA HIS A 252 -8.58 11.58 34.39
C HIS A 252 -7.94 10.32 35.01
N TYR A 253 -7.35 9.48 34.17
CA TYR A 253 -6.36 8.51 34.62
C TYR A 253 -4.97 9.11 34.41
N ASN A 254 -4.31 9.42 35.53
CA ASN A 254 -2.93 9.92 35.56
C ASN A 254 -1.97 8.86 34.99
N GLY A 255 -1.13 9.28 34.04
CA GLY A 255 0.10 8.58 33.67
C GLY A 255 0.11 7.84 32.33
N THR A 256 -0.05 8.56 31.22
CA THR A 256 0.58 8.37 29.89
C THR A 256 -0.18 9.28 28.92
N SER A 257 0.52 10.25 28.30
CA SER A 257 -0.08 11.22 27.38
C SER A 257 -0.58 10.52 26.11
N VAL A 258 -1.85 10.14 26.08
CA VAL A 258 -2.59 9.88 24.84
C VAL A 258 -2.58 11.18 24.04
N ASP A 259 -2.01 11.15 22.84
CA ASP A 259 -1.92 12.32 21.97
C ASP A 259 -3.35 12.73 21.56
N LYS A 260 -3.84 13.85 22.13
CA LYS A 260 -5.21 14.37 21.98
C LYS A 260 -5.47 15.01 20.61
N THR A 261 -4.64 14.73 19.62
CA THR A 261 -4.50 15.43 18.33
C THR A 261 -5.27 14.78 17.18
N ILE A 262 -5.65 13.50 17.28
CA ILE A 262 -6.47 12.82 16.27
C ILE A 262 -7.96 13.14 16.47
N ARG A 263 -8.50 13.91 15.54
CA ARG A 263 -9.87 14.41 15.54
C ARG A 263 -10.80 13.58 14.67
N ASP A 264 -12.05 13.40 15.10
CA ASP A 264 -13.02 12.56 14.38
C ASP A 264 -13.68 13.27 13.20
N ASP A 265 -13.45 14.58 13.04
CA ASP A 265 -13.93 15.45 11.97
C ASP A 265 -12.87 15.66 10.86
N GLN A 266 -11.77 14.91 10.91
CA GLN A 266 -10.69 14.98 9.92
C GLN A 266 -10.37 13.61 9.32
N ARG A 267 -9.84 13.66 8.10
CA ARG A 267 -9.24 12.48 7.46
C ARG A 267 -7.72 12.54 7.55
N TYR A 268 -7.12 11.39 7.75
CA TYR A 268 -5.68 11.26 7.93
C TYR A 268 -5.07 10.32 6.91
N LEU A 269 -3.88 10.68 6.43
CA LEU A 269 -2.98 9.76 5.75
C LEU A 269 -2.05 9.15 6.80
N TYR A 270 -2.23 7.87 7.08
CA TYR A 270 -1.29 7.07 7.87
C TYR A 270 -0.21 6.51 6.97
N PHE A 271 1.04 6.59 7.41
CA PHE A 271 2.15 6.09 6.62
C PHE A 271 3.27 5.52 7.50
N HIS A 272 4.12 4.72 6.88
CA HIS A 272 5.36 4.25 7.50
C HIS A 272 6.42 4.02 6.43
N SER A 273 7.68 4.06 6.85
CA SER A 273 8.78 3.57 6.04
C SER A 273 8.78 2.05 5.97
N MET A 274 9.31 1.47 4.88
CA MET A 274 9.47 0.01 4.76
C MET A 274 10.42 -0.50 5.85
N SER A 275 11.58 0.16 5.98
CA SER A 275 12.58 -0.15 7.01
C SER A 275 12.30 0.62 8.31
N SER A 276 11.14 0.35 8.90
CA SER A 276 10.75 0.87 10.21
C SER A 276 9.64 0.00 10.85
N ASN A 277 9.53 0.05 12.17
CA ASN A 277 8.36 -0.44 12.89
C ASN A 277 7.46 0.71 13.39
N ARG A 278 7.76 1.97 13.06
CA ARG A 278 7.01 3.15 13.47
C ARG A 278 5.91 3.49 12.45
N HIS A 279 4.87 4.15 12.94
CA HIS A 279 3.85 4.77 12.11
C HIS A 279 3.77 6.26 12.40
N TYR A 280 3.31 6.99 11.39
CA TYR A 280 3.13 8.42 11.39
C TYR A 280 1.82 8.76 10.71
N TYR A 281 1.35 9.98 10.92
CA TYR A 281 0.14 10.46 10.27
C TYR A 281 0.17 11.96 10.03
N ILE A 282 -0.64 12.39 9.07
CA ILE A 282 -0.89 13.80 8.74
C ILE A 282 -2.34 13.96 8.31
N SER A 283 -2.98 15.08 8.67
CA SER A 283 -4.31 15.39 8.15
C SER A 283 -4.24 15.64 6.66
N THR A 284 -5.13 15.01 5.90
CA THR A 284 -5.24 15.22 4.44
C THR A 284 -5.60 16.67 4.10
N THR A 285 -6.28 17.39 4.99
CA THR A 285 -6.60 18.81 4.79
C THR A 285 -5.34 19.67 4.78
N ASP A 286 -4.43 19.40 5.71
CA ASP A 286 -3.15 20.12 5.78
C ASP A 286 -2.25 19.67 4.63
N LEU A 287 -2.22 18.36 4.35
CA LEU A 287 -1.46 17.76 3.25
C LEU A 287 -1.80 18.38 1.89
N ARG A 288 -3.08 18.73 1.64
CA ARG A 288 -3.58 19.34 0.39
C ARG A 288 -3.37 20.86 0.30
N ASN A 289 -2.98 21.51 1.39
CA ASN A 289 -2.78 22.96 1.41
C ASN A 289 -1.31 23.32 1.19
N SER A 290 -0.91 23.47 -0.07
CA SER A 290 0.47 23.80 -0.45
C SER A 290 1.00 25.08 0.21
N SER A 291 0.12 26.04 0.54
CA SER A 291 0.50 27.30 1.18
C SER A 291 0.98 27.14 2.63
N ARG A 292 0.82 25.96 3.24
CA ARG A 292 1.36 25.66 4.58
C ARG A 292 2.85 25.33 4.56
N TYR A 293 3.43 25.04 3.40
CA TYR A 293 4.78 24.50 3.26
C TYR A 293 5.75 25.50 2.63
N VAL A 294 5.54 26.80 2.89
CA VAL A 294 6.38 27.87 2.34
C VAL A 294 7.76 27.89 2.99
N ASN A 295 7.84 27.60 4.29
CA ASN A 295 9.09 27.41 5.02
C ASN A 295 9.25 25.96 5.48
N SER A 296 10.49 25.46 5.51
CA SER A 296 10.79 24.09 5.91
C SER A 296 10.55 23.81 7.39
N SER A 297 10.43 24.82 8.25
CA SER A 297 10.16 24.66 9.69
C SER A 297 8.68 24.37 10.00
N ASP A 298 7.77 24.87 9.16
CA ASP A 298 6.33 24.84 9.43
C ASP A 298 5.76 23.43 9.22
N ILE A 299 6.46 22.60 8.43
CA ILE A 299 6.04 21.24 8.13
C ILE A 299 5.99 20.33 9.37
N ASP A 300 6.86 20.56 10.35
CA ASP A 300 6.97 19.73 11.56
C ASP A 300 5.71 19.84 12.45
N GLU A 301 4.92 20.91 12.30
CA GLU A 301 3.65 21.08 13.03
C GLU A 301 2.55 20.13 12.56
N TYR A 302 2.63 19.62 11.33
CA TYR A 302 1.56 18.85 10.69
C TYR A 302 1.83 17.35 10.61
N PHE A 303 3.09 16.93 10.76
CA PHE A 303 3.49 15.53 10.75
C PHE A 303 3.60 15.01 12.18
N HIS A 304 2.84 13.96 12.49
CA HIS A 304 2.75 13.44 13.85
C HIS A 304 3.25 12.01 13.95
N TYR A 305 3.97 11.73 15.04
CA TYR A 305 4.34 10.36 15.40
C TYR A 305 3.15 9.65 16.04
N LEU A 306 2.76 8.51 15.45
CA LEU A 306 1.64 7.73 15.96
C LEU A 306 2.06 6.81 17.10
N GLY A 307 3.20 6.13 16.93
CA GLY A 307 3.64 5.04 17.79
C GLY A 307 4.40 3.97 17.01
N SER A 308 4.59 2.81 17.62
CA SER A 308 5.33 1.71 17.00
C SER A 308 4.63 0.36 17.13
N ARG A 309 4.86 -0.49 16.12
CA ARG A 309 4.60 -1.92 16.11
C ARG A 309 5.67 -2.65 16.93
N HIS A 310 5.48 -3.95 17.19
CA HIS A 310 6.48 -4.79 17.87
C HIS A 310 7.82 -4.86 17.10
N ARG A 311 8.89 -5.37 17.72
CA ARG A 311 10.16 -5.62 17.01
C ARG A 311 9.98 -6.64 15.88
N ASN A 312 10.75 -6.50 14.80
CA ASN A 312 10.68 -7.36 13.61
C ASN A 312 9.28 -7.37 12.97
N THR A 313 8.70 -6.20 12.76
CA THR A 313 7.39 -6.01 12.13
C THR A 313 7.46 -4.96 11.02
N GLN A 314 8.55 -4.96 10.25
CA GLN A 314 8.61 -4.21 9.00
C GLN A 314 7.40 -4.57 8.15
N ALA A 315 6.76 -3.55 7.60
CA ALA A 315 5.52 -3.71 6.87
C ALA A 315 5.66 -3.22 5.43
N SER A 316 4.95 -3.87 4.51
CA SER A 316 4.87 -3.45 3.11
C SER A 316 3.66 -2.52 2.90
N ALA A 317 2.60 -2.98 2.22
CA ALA A 317 1.38 -2.21 2.01
C ALA A 317 0.49 -2.18 3.26
N SER A 318 -0.28 -1.10 3.35
CA SER A 318 -1.29 -0.86 4.36
C SER A 318 -2.56 -0.27 3.72
N ALA A 319 -3.71 -0.51 4.35
CA ALA A 319 -4.99 0.10 3.96
C ALA A 319 -5.94 0.10 5.16
N ILE A 320 -6.95 0.97 5.12
CA ILE A 320 -7.97 1.08 6.16
C ILE A 320 -9.33 0.72 5.56
N ASN A 321 -10.11 -0.12 6.26
CA ASN A 321 -11.48 -0.43 5.86
C ASN A 321 -12.47 0.65 6.32
N SER A 322 -13.72 0.59 5.86
CA SER A 322 -14.75 1.60 6.20
C SER A 322 -15.00 1.75 7.71
N ASN A 323 -14.74 0.70 8.50
CA ASN A 323 -14.88 0.70 9.95
C ASN A 323 -13.68 1.31 10.70
N GLY A 324 -12.64 1.76 10.00
CA GLY A 324 -11.47 2.37 10.63
C GLY A 324 -10.49 1.35 11.20
N VAL A 325 -10.46 0.13 10.66
CA VAL A 325 -9.39 -0.83 10.97
C VAL A 325 -8.27 -0.66 9.95
N LEU A 326 -7.11 -0.24 10.43
CA LEU A 326 -5.87 -0.21 9.66
C LEU A 326 -5.28 -1.61 9.61
N PHE A 327 -5.08 -2.13 8.41
CA PHE A 327 -4.35 -3.37 8.14
C PHE A 327 -2.98 -3.07 7.54
N TYR A 328 -2.00 -3.92 7.84
CA TYR A 328 -0.66 -3.83 7.28
C TYR A 328 -0.03 -5.21 7.14
N ASN A 329 0.68 -5.42 6.04
CA ASN A 329 1.35 -6.66 5.71
C ASN A 329 2.68 -6.78 6.45
N LEU A 330 2.79 -7.67 7.44
CA LEU A 330 4.00 -7.91 8.23
C LEU A 330 4.92 -8.91 7.53
N VAL A 331 5.87 -8.39 6.75
CA VAL A 331 6.71 -9.16 5.84
C VAL A 331 7.55 -10.21 6.57
N THR A 332 8.29 -9.80 7.61
CA THR A 332 9.19 -10.69 8.37
C THR A 332 8.46 -11.65 9.31
N LYS A 333 7.13 -11.60 9.34
CA LYS A 333 6.28 -12.47 10.17
C LYS A 333 5.43 -13.44 9.37
N HIS A 334 5.35 -13.29 8.05
CA HIS A 334 4.39 -14.01 7.20
C HIS A 334 2.93 -13.78 7.66
N SER A 335 2.62 -12.53 7.98
CA SER A 335 1.37 -12.18 8.67
C SER A 335 0.71 -10.93 8.12
N VAL A 336 -0.57 -10.76 8.42
CA VAL A 336 -1.29 -9.50 8.28
C VAL A 336 -1.63 -9.01 9.69
N GLY A 337 -1.15 -7.81 10.02
CA GLY A 337 -1.44 -7.14 11.28
C GLY A 337 -2.62 -6.18 11.13
N CYS A 338 -3.20 -5.79 12.26
CA CYS A 338 -4.29 -4.84 12.31
C CYS A 338 -4.18 -3.89 13.51
N TRP A 339 -4.87 -2.75 13.41
CA TRP A 339 -5.10 -1.80 14.49
C TRP A 339 -6.43 -1.06 14.29
N ASN A 340 -7.23 -0.92 15.34
CA ASN A 340 -8.46 -0.13 15.31
C ASN A 340 -8.14 1.35 15.53
N THR A 341 -8.26 2.18 14.48
CA THR A 341 -7.89 3.61 14.53
C THR A 341 -8.79 4.42 15.46
N ARG A 342 -10.01 3.94 15.74
CA ARG A 342 -10.95 4.60 16.67
C ARG A 342 -10.48 4.57 18.11
N THR A 343 -9.58 3.64 18.45
CA THR A 343 -8.95 3.59 19.77
C THR A 343 -8.12 4.83 20.05
N LYS A 344 -7.57 5.48 19.01
CA LYS A 344 -6.60 6.59 19.07
C LYS A 344 -5.34 6.30 19.89
N VAL A 345 -5.16 5.06 20.35
CA VAL A 345 -4.02 4.61 21.13
C VAL A 345 -3.27 3.60 20.28
N TYR A 346 -2.10 3.98 19.78
CA TYR A 346 -1.26 3.12 18.95
C TYR A 346 -0.07 2.60 19.77
N LEU A 347 -0.29 1.49 20.45
CA LEU A 347 0.73 0.77 21.21
C LEU A 347 0.84 -0.67 20.71
N PRO A 348 2.00 -1.35 20.88
CA PRO A 348 2.11 -2.76 20.53
C PRO A 348 0.99 -3.62 21.13
N GLN A 349 0.55 -3.29 22.35
CA GLN A 349 -0.53 -3.97 23.06
C GLN A 349 -1.90 -3.79 22.41
N THR A 350 -2.16 -2.68 21.71
CA THR A 350 -3.45 -2.38 21.05
C THR A 350 -3.56 -2.94 19.62
N GLN A 351 -2.53 -3.63 19.16
CA GLN A 351 -2.44 -4.22 17.82
C GLN A 351 -2.60 -5.73 17.91
N ASP A 352 -3.06 -6.34 16.81
CA ASP A 352 -3.20 -7.78 16.71
C ASP A 352 -2.75 -8.31 15.34
N ILE A 353 -2.65 -9.64 15.23
CA ILE A 353 -2.38 -10.33 13.97
C ILE A 353 -3.62 -11.12 13.59
N VAL A 354 -4.25 -10.74 12.47
CA VAL A 354 -5.46 -11.43 11.98
C VAL A 354 -5.14 -12.78 11.34
N GLN A 355 -3.94 -12.92 10.79
CA GLN A 355 -3.49 -14.19 10.21
C GLN A 355 -1.97 -14.28 10.16
N THR A 356 -1.45 -15.47 10.41
CA THR A 356 -0.07 -15.86 10.14
C THR A 356 -0.06 -17.18 9.38
N ASN A 357 0.59 -17.22 8.22
CA ASN A 357 0.73 -18.46 7.45
C ASN A 357 1.92 -18.36 6.49
N ARG A 358 2.96 -19.16 6.74
CA ARG A 358 4.20 -19.13 5.93
C ARG A 358 3.99 -19.62 4.51
N ASP A 359 3.00 -20.45 4.24
CA ASP A 359 2.79 -21.03 2.90
C ASP A 359 2.08 -20.05 1.97
N ILE A 360 1.10 -19.30 2.47
CA ILE A 360 0.30 -18.39 1.65
C ILE A 360 0.69 -16.91 1.79
N LEU A 361 1.35 -16.52 2.88
CA LEU A 361 1.87 -15.17 3.12
C LEU A 361 3.41 -15.17 3.11
N ASN A 362 4.04 -15.71 2.06
CA ASN A 362 5.51 -15.77 1.95
C ASN A 362 6.14 -14.36 2.06
N PHE A 363 5.76 -13.48 1.13
CA PHE A 363 6.05 -12.07 1.16
C PHE A 363 4.72 -11.33 0.88
N PRO A 364 3.93 -10.97 1.90
CA PRO A 364 2.72 -10.19 1.69
C PRO A 364 3.15 -8.79 1.22
N ASN A 365 2.84 -8.45 -0.03
CA ASN A 365 3.48 -7.34 -0.76
C ASN A 365 2.55 -6.16 -1.02
N ASP A 366 1.31 -6.44 -1.40
CA ASP A 366 0.29 -5.43 -1.62
C ASP A 366 -0.99 -5.77 -0.88
N LEU A 367 -1.74 -4.74 -0.50
CA LEU A 367 -2.97 -4.86 0.30
C LEU A 367 -3.96 -3.80 -0.17
N LYS A 368 -5.19 -4.22 -0.44
CA LYS A 368 -6.30 -3.33 -0.84
C LYS A 368 -7.56 -3.67 -0.06
N ILE A 369 -8.37 -2.64 0.22
CA ILE A 369 -9.77 -2.81 0.61
C ILE A 369 -10.63 -2.47 -0.60
N ASP A 370 -11.52 -3.36 -1.01
CA ASP A 370 -12.45 -3.11 -2.10
C ASP A 370 -13.69 -2.33 -1.63
N GLN A 371 -14.60 -2.02 -2.56
CA GLN A 371 -15.84 -1.29 -2.25
C GLN A 371 -16.84 -2.09 -1.41
N GLN A 372 -16.64 -3.40 -1.27
CA GLN A 372 -17.43 -4.31 -0.46
C GLN A 372 -16.79 -4.57 0.92
N ASP A 373 -15.74 -3.82 1.28
CA ASP A 373 -14.93 -4.01 2.50
C ASP A 373 -14.28 -5.39 2.61
N ASN A 374 -14.00 -6.06 1.48
CA ASN A 374 -13.09 -7.20 1.50
C ASN A 374 -11.65 -6.71 1.52
N ILE A 375 -10.82 -7.39 2.31
CA ILE A 375 -9.38 -7.23 2.30
C ILE A 375 -8.78 -8.19 1.27
N TRP A 376 -7.99 -7.64 0.36
CA TRP A 376 -7.25 -8.34 -0.67
C TRP A 376 -5.76 -8.23 -0.43
N VAL A 377 -5.04 -9.35 -0.45
CA VAL A 377 -3.58 -9.38 -0.25
C VAL A 377 -2.92 -10.07 -1.43
N LEU A 378 -1.99 -9.38 -2.08
CA LEU A 378 -1.04 -10.02 -3.00
C LEU A 378 0.15 -10.52 -2.18
N SER A 379 0.32 -11.84 -2.11
CA SER A 379 1.54 -12.45 -1.61
C SER A 379 2.37 -13.01 -2.75
N ASN A 380 3.66 -12.65 -2.78
CA ASN A 380 4.62 -13.17 -3.74
C ASN A 380 5.84 -13.72 -3.00
N LYS A 381 6.92 -14.01 -3.72
CA LYS A 381 8.23 -14.38 -3.17
C LYS A 381 9.31 -13.39 -3.59
N LEU A 382 9.04 -12.09 -3.38
CA LEU A 382 9.92 -11.01 -3.83
C LEU A 382 11.36 -11.15 -3.31
N HIS A 383 11.55 -11.52 -2.04
CA HIS A 383 12.87 -11.79 -1.47
C HIS A 383 13.64 -12.87 -2.21
N GLN A 384 12.99 -13.96 -2.60
CA GLN A 384 13.62 -15.02 -3.40
C GLN A 384 13.88 -14.58 -4.85
N TYR A 385 12.98 -13.80 -5.43
CA TYR A 385 13.16 -13.26 -6.78
C TYR A 385 14.36 -12.32 -6.91
N LEU A 386 14.63 -11.53 -5.87
CA LEU A 386 15.72 -10.55 -5.84
C LEU A 386 17.03 -11.12 -5.30
N TYR A 387 16.98 -11.96 -4.27
CA TYR A 387 18.17 -12.38 -3.49
C TYR A 387 18.40 -13.89 -3.45
N GLY A 388 17.62 -14.66 -4.18
CA GLY A 388 17.75 -16.11 -4.27
C GLY A 388 17.30 -16.61 -5.63
N PHE A 389 16.57 -17.72 -5.62
CA PHE A 389 16.02 -18.34 -6.81
C PHE A 389 14.55 -18.71 -6.58
N LEU A 390 13.73 -18.56 -7.63
CA LEU A 390 12.35 -19.05 -7.63
C LEU A 390 12.31 -20.48 -8.16
N ASP A 391 11.62 -21.37 -7.45
CA ASP A 391 11.26 -22.68 -7.98
C ASP A 391 9.93 -22.57 -8.74
N PHE A 392 9.98 -22.74 -10.06
CA PHE A 392 8.81 -22.65 -10.94
C PHE A 392 7.94 -23.92 -10.92
N ASN A 393 8.31 -24.95 -10.16
CA ASN A 393 7.47 -26.13 -9.94
C ASN A 393 6.44 -25.94 -8.82
N VAL A 394 6.58 -24.89 -8.00
CA VAL A 394 5.67 -24.53 -6.91
C VAL A 394 4.97 -23.19 -7.17
N TYR A 395 3.88 -22.93 -6.45
CA TYR A 395 3.21 -21.64 -6.53
C TYR A 395 4.04 -20.55 -5.87
N ASN A 396 4.28 -19.47 -6.61
CA ASN A 396 5.14 -18.34 -6.22
C ASN A 396 4.33 -17.07 -5.96
N TYR A 397 3.13 -16.97 -6.52
CA TYR A 397 2.29 -15.78 -6.45
C TYR A 397 0.88 -16.18 -6.04
N ARG A 398 0.25 -15.39 -5.16
CA ARG A 398 -1.10 -15.65 -4.63
C ARG A 398 -1.85 -14.33 -4.44
N ILE A 399 -3.11 -14.32 -4.82
CA ILE A 399 -4.07 -13.29 -4.42
C ILE A 399 -5.00 -13.91 -3.39
N LEU A 400 -5.05 -13.30 -2.21
CA LEU A 400 -5.84 -13.76 -1.08
C LEU A 400 -6.99 -12.79 -0.84
N VAL A 401 -8.12 -13.30 -0.34
CA VAL A 401 -9.28 -12.48 0.02
C VAL A 401 -9.88 -12.92 1.35
N ALA A 402 -10.39 -11.96 2.12
CA ALA A 402 -11.27 -12.20 3.26
C ALA A 402 -12.21 -11.01 3.45
N SER A 403 -13.31 -11.21 4.17
CA SER A 403 -14.10 -10.11 4.72
C SER A 403 -13.28 -9.38 5.78
N SER A 404 -13.05 -8.07 5.60
CA SER A 404 -12.24 -7.30 6.55
C SER A 404 -12.90 -7.17 7.93
N ASN A 405 -14.22 -7.26 7.99
CA ASN A 405 -14.99 -7.20 9.24
C ASN A 405 -14.99 -8.54 9.96
N ASP A 406 -15.00 -9.66 9.24
CA ASP A 406 -15.00 -10.97 9.88
C ASP A 406 -13.61 -11.33 10.39
N ILE A 407 -12.55 -11.02 9.61
CA ILE A 407 -11.17 -11.39 9.94
C ILE A 407 -10.63 -10.72 11.22
N VAL A 408 -11.28 -9.65 11.67
CA VAL A 408 -10.92 -8.95 12.91
C VAL A 408 -11.77 -9.36 14.10
N ARG A 409 -12.82 -10.16 13.93
CA ARG A 409 -13.69 -10.57 15.04
C ARG A 409 -12.91 -11.30 16.12
N ASN A 410 -13.15 -10.95 17.37
CA ASN A 410 -12.44 -11.48 18.54
C ASN A 410 -10.93 -11.15 18.56
N THR A 411 -10.48 -10.19 17.75
CA THR A 411 -9.15 -9.59 17.88
C THR A 411 -9.27 -8.24 18.57
N LYS A 412 -8.14 -7.67 18.97
CA LYS A 412 -8.11 -6.29 19.53
C LYS A 412 -8.49 -5.21 18.52
N CYS A 413 -8.50 -5.56 17.23
CA CYS A 413 -8.81 -4.67 16.14
C CYS A 413 -10.31 -4.64 15.82
N ASP A 414 -11.10 -5.49 16.45
CA ASP A 414 -12.55 -5.52 16.26
C ASP A 414 -13.15 -4.15 16.62
N PRO A 415 -13.81 -3.46 15.66
CA PRO A 415 -14.39 -2.14 15.90
C PRO A 415 -15.54 -2.14 16.91
N TYR A 416 -16.09 -3.30 17.26
CA TYR A 416 -17.20 -3.46 18.19
C TYR A 416 -16.76 -3.90 19.60
N VAL A 417 -15.48 -4.17 19.82
CA VAL A 417 -14.96 -4.45 21.17
C VAL A 417 -14.86 -3.14 21.96
N ASN A 418 -15.45 -3.12 23.16
CA ASN A 418 -15.43 -1.97 24.05
C ASN A 418 -14.02 -1.75 24.62
N LEU A 419 -13.41 -0.59 24.33
CA LEU A 419 -12.08 -0.23 24.83
C LEU A 419 -11.99 -0.26 26.36
N ASN A 420 -13.08 0.05 27.07
CA ASN A 420 -13.08 0.11 28.53
C ASN A 420 -12.82 -1.27 29.14
N ASP A 421 -13.41 -2.32 28.57
CA ASP A 421 -13.17 -3.70 29.03
C ASP A 421 -11.72 -4.12 28.74
N TYR A 422 -11.15 -3.66 27.62
CA TYR A 422 -9.78 -3.99 27.23
C TYR A 422 -8.71 -3.28 28.08
N LEU A 423 -8.86 -1.96 28.29
CA LEU A 423 -7.95 -1.16 29.11
C LEU A 423 -8.01 -1.57 30.59
N TYR A 424 -9.20 -1.91 31.10
CA TYR A 424 -9.37 -2.44 32.45
C TYR A 424 -8.59 -3.76 32.65
N ASN A 425 -8.67 -4.69 31.70
CA ASN A 425 -7.92 -5.94 31.73
C ASN A 425 -6.40 -5.75 31.63
N LEU A 426 -5.94 -4.77 30.82
CA LEU A 426 -4.52 -4.42 30.75
C LEU A 426 -4.00 -3.88 32.09
N GLN A 427 -4.75 -3.02 32.79
CA GLN A 427 -4.37 -2.52 34.11
C GLN A 427 -4.30 -3.62 35.18
N ILE A 428 -5.17 -4.63 35.11
CA ILE A 428 -5.12 -5.80 36.00
C ILE A 428 -3.86 -6.64 35.72
N SER A 429 -3.54 -6.87 34.44
CA SER A 429 -2.34 -7.64 34.07
C SER A 429 -1.02 -6.96 34.45
N SER A 430 -0.95 -5.62 34.36
CA SER A 430 0.24 -4.85 34.78
C SER A 430 0.39 -4.77 36.30
N ARG A 431 -0.69 -4.98 37.06
CA ARG A 431 -0.65 -5.11 38.53
C ARG A 431 -0.23 -6.50 39.00
N GLN A 432 -0.14 -7.48 38.09
CA GLN A 432 0.26 -8.86 38.37
C GLN A 432 1.72 -9.18 38.03
N CYS A 433 2.53 -8.21 37.60
CA CYS A 433 3.98 -8.39 37.63
C CYS A 433 4.44 -8.35 39.11
N PRO A 434 4.98 -9.44 39.68
CA PRO A 434 5.64 -9.36 40.96
C PRO A 434 6.87 -8.47 40.76
N ASN A 435 7.06 -7.51 41.66
CA ASN A 435 8.38 -6.95 41.92
C ASN A 435 9.34 -8.11 42.19
N ASN A 436 10.11 -8.53 41.19
CA ASN A 436 11.35 -9.26 41.41
C ASN A 436 12.27 -9.09 40.20
N GLU A 437 13.42 -8.53 40.54
CA GLU A 437 14.71 -8.50 39.81
C GLU A 437 14.91 -7.38 38.78
N LEU A 438 15.41 -6.28 39.38
CA LEU A 438 16.39 -5.28 38.91
C LEU A 438 17.14 -5.56 37.61
#